data_AF-A0A519Y980-F1
#
_entry.id   AF-A0A519Y980-F1
#
_cell.length_a   1.000
_cell.length_b   1.000
_cell.length_c   1.000
_cell.angle_alpha   90.00
_cell.angle_beta   90.00
_cell.angle_gamma   90.00
#
_symmetry.space_group_name_H-M   'P 1'
#
loop_
_entity.id
_entity.type
_entity.pdbx_description
1 polymer ?
#
loop_
_entity_poly.entity_id
_entity_poly.type
_entity_poly.pdbx_seq_one_letter_code
_entity_poly.pdbx_strand_id
1 'polypeptide(L)'
;MARLNLLEETRFEKLPVSVFENPKIASVNVAHRIADLIKRKQASNTPAVLGLATGVTPIAVYAELVRLHKEEGLSFKNVITFNLDEYYPMLPNAAQSYVTFMNENLFDHIDIDKNNVHIPDGTLALEDIPAFCLDYEKKIGDLGGLDIQILGIGRTGHIGFNEPGSAPNSGTRLVTLDDLTRRDAARDFGGKTFVPTKAITMGIGTIFKAREIILMAWSRKKASIIKKAVEGEISGEVPATYLQLSDNVEFILDAPAASNLTRFDTPWLVKDCVWTDALIRKAVIWLANTLKKPILKLTEDDYNNNGMAQLATEKGPVYNINIHIFNKLQHTITGWPGGKPNADDSQRPERAEPAKKRVIIFSPHPDDDVISMGGTFIRLVDQKHDVHVAYQTSGNTAVWDDDALRFVEFNVDFTEKMGMDNTHLKELYHKMRAFIEQKKPNQVDTPEI
;
A
#
# COMPACT_ATOMS: atom_id res chain seq x y z
N MET A 1 12.81 -26.83 6.47
CA MET A 1 13.27 -26.50 7.85
C MET A 1 13.08 -25.01 8.01
N ALA A 2 12.56 -24.52 9.13
CA ALA A 2 12.51 -23.08 9.37
C ALA A 2 13.93 -22.51 9.36
N ARG A 3 14.18 -21.47 8.56
CA ARG A 3 15.46 -20.77 8.49
C ARG A 3 15.77 -20.21 9.88
N LEU A 4 16.83 -20.70 10.52
CA LEU A 4 17.30 -20.15 11.79
C LEU A 4 17.85 -18.74 11.52
N ASN A 5 17.12 -17.72 11.97
CA ASN A 5 17.58 -16.34 11.88
C ASN A 5 18.65 -16.13 12.97
N LEU A 6 19.92 -16.01 12.56
CA LEU A 6 21.06 -15.91 13.48
C LEU A 6 21.20 -14.53 14.11
N LEU A 7 20.51 -13.52 13.58
CA LEU A 7 20.50 -12.17 14.12
C LEU A 7 19.32 -12.01 15.09
N GLU A 8 19.63 -11.72 16.35
CA GLU A 8 18.61 -11.54 17.40
C GLU A 8 17.62 -10.42 17.05
N GLU A 9 18.11 -9.34 16.41
CA GLU A 9 17.29 -8.21 15.98
C GLU A 9 16.16 -8.61 15.03
N THR A 10 16.35 -9.64 14.22
CA THR A 10 15.39 -10.09 13.20
C THR A 10 14.73 -11.42 13.59
N ARG A 11 14.81 -11.85 14.85
CA ARG A 11 14.31 -13.17 15.29
C ARG A 11 12.83 -13.47 15.01
N PHE A 12 12.00 -12.43 14.86
CA PHE A 12 10.59 -12.56 14.48
C PHE A 12 10.37 -12.55 12.96
N GLU A 13 11.36 -12.14 12.18
CA GLU A 13 11.30 -12.13 10.73
C GLU A 13 11.59 -13.55 10.21
N LYS A 14 10.58 -14.17 9.58
CA LYS A 14 10.67 -15.51 8.98
C LYS A 14 11.26 -15.47 7.56
N LEU A 15 11.59 -14.27 7.07
CA LEU A 15 12.03 -13.96 5.71
C LEU A 15 13.16 -12.92 5.75
N PRO A 16 14.11 -12.94 4.81
CA PRO A 16 15.08 -11.86 4.65
C PRO A 16 14.40 -10.54 4.32
N VAL A 17 14.72 -9.50 5.11
CA VAL A 17 14.19 -8.14 4.89
C VAL A 17 15.32 -7.12 4.84
N SER A 18 15.44 -6.46 3.69
CA SER A 18 16.32 -5.31 3.47
C SER A 18 15.50 -4.02 3.50
N VAL A 19 15.91 -3.08 4.36
CA VAL A 19 15.22 -1.80 4.54
C VAL A 19 16.11 -0.68 4.03
N PHE A 20 15.57 0.11 3.11
CA PHE A 20 16.22 1.26 2.52
C PHE A 20 15.58 2.56 3.03
N GLU A 21 16.35 3.64 2.97
CA GLU A 21 15.90 4.96 3.42
C GLU A 21 14.66 5.43 2.63
N ASN A 22 14.66 5.19 1.31
CA ASN A 22 13.56 5.58 0.44
C ASN A 22 13.41 4.63 -0.76
N PRO A 23 12.24 4.64 -1.44
CA PRO A 23 11.98 3.76 -2.58
C PRO A 23 12.95 3.94 -3.76
N LYS A 24 13.53 5.13 -3.96
CA LYS A 24 14.44 5.40 -5.08
C LYS A 24 15.74 4.62 -4.93
N ILE A 25 16.37 4.68 -3.75
CA ILE A 25 17.62 3.93 -3.48
C ILE A 25 17.37 2.42 -3.58
N ALA A 26 16.25 1.95 -3.02
CA ALA A 26 15.85 0.54 -3.11
C ALA A 26 15.68 0.10 -4.58
N SER A 27 14.99 0.92 -5.39
CA SER A 27 14.71 0.60 -6.79
C SER A 27 15.99 0.57 -7.64
N VAL A 28 16.93 1.47 -7.39
CA VAL A 28 18.25 1.46 -8.03
C VAL A 28 18.99 0.16 -7.68
N ASN A 29 19.00 -0.25 -6.41
CA ASN A 29 19.61 -1.52 -6.01
C ASN A 29 19.01 -2.73 -6.73
N VAL A 30 17.68 -2.80 -6.85
CA VAL A 30 16.99 -3.88 -7.58
C VAL A 30 17.31 -3.83 -9.09
N ALA A 31 17.32 -2.65 -9.70
CA ALA A 31 17.68 -2.50 -11.10
C ALA A 31 19.11 -2.97 -11.38
N HIS A 32 20.06 -2.67 -10.50
CA HIS A 32 21.43 -3.17 -10.62
C HIS A 32 21.52 -4.70 -10.48
N ARG A 33 20.75 -5.34 -9.59
CA ARG A 33 20.70 -6.82 -9.51
C ARG A 33 20.22 -7.44 -10.81
N ILE A 34 19.17 -6.87 -11.41
CA ILE A 34 18.65 -7.30 -12.71
C ILE A 34 19.70 -7.07 -13.80
N ALA A 35 20.34 -5.90 -13.85
CA ALA A 35 21.38 -5.59 -14.81
C ALA A 35 22.59 -6.53 -14.71
N ASP A 36 23.01 -6.86 -13.49
CA ASP A 36 24.12 -7.78 -13.23
C ASP A 36 23.77 -9.22 -13.64
N LEU A 37 22.52 -9.65 -13.43
CA LEU A 37 22.03 -10.91 -13.97
C LEU A 37 22.09 -10.92 -15.50
N ILE A 38 21.57 -9.88 -16.16
CA ILE A 38 21.57 -9.76 -17.62
C ILE A 38 23.00 -9.85 -18.16
N LYS A 39 23.93 -9.07 -17.59
CA LYS A 39 25.35 -9.09 -17.97
C LYS A 39 25.98 -10.48 -17.81
N ARG A 40 25.74 -11.16 -16.68
CA ARG A 40 26.27 -12.51 -16.42
C ARG A 40 25.73 -13.55 -17.40
N LYS A 41 24.43 -13.52 -17.68
CA LYS A 41 23.74 -14.43 -18.60
C LYS A 41 24.21 -14.22 -20.04
N GLN A 42 24.35 -12.96 -20.45
CA GLN A 42 24.92 -12.60 -21.74
C GLN A 42 26.38 -13.04 -21.89
N ALA A 43 27.22 -12.86 -20.86
CA ALA A 43 28.60 -13.35 -20.88
C ALA A 43 28.68 -14.88 -21.01
N SER A 44 27.66 -15.61 -20.54
CA SER A 44 27.55 -17.06 -20.66
C SER A 44 26.76 -17.51 -21.91
N ASN A 45 26.36 -16.58 -22.78
CA ASN A 45 25.54 -16.83 -23.96
C ASN A 45 24.25 -17.63 -23.68
N THR A 46 23.60 -17.33 -22.56
CA THR A 46 22.32 -17.91 -22.13
C THR A 46 21.31 -16.79 -21.90
N PRO A 47 20.00 -16.98 -22.17
CA PRO A 47 19.03 -15.92 -21.95
C PRO A 47 18.85 -15.62 -20.46
N ALA A 48 18.62 -14.35 -20.13
CA ALA A 48 18.15 -13.93 -18.81
C ALA A 48 16.61 -13.97 -18.80
N VAL A 49 16.03 -14.78 -17.93
CA VAL A 49 14.57 -14.98 -17.87
C VAL A 49 14.01 -14.22 -16.66
N LEU A 50 13.21 -13.18 -16.91
CA LEU A 50 12.75 -12.26 -15.87
C LEU A 50 11.23 -12.33 -15.68
N GLY A 51 10.79 -12.54 -14.45
CA GLY A 51 9.42 -12.35 -14.00
C GLY A 51 9.18 -10.90 -13.59
N LEU A 52 8.23 -10.22 -14.23
CA LEU A 52 7.97 -8.79 -14.06
C LEU A 52 6.60 -8.53 -13.43
N ALA A 53 6.51 -7.45 -12.63
CA ALA A 53 5.31 -7.02 -11.94
C ALA A 53 4.87 -5.64 -12.46
N THR A 54 3.59 -5.32 -12.31
CA THR A 54 3.06 -3.99 -12.66
C THR A 54 2.73 -3.15 -11.42
N GLY A 55 2.14 -1.97 -11.65
CA GLY A 55 1.74 -1.04 -10.60
C GLY A 55 2.83 -0.03 -10.23
N VAL A 56 2.55 0.80 -9.22
CA VAL A 56 3.40 1.95 -8.88
C VAL A 56 4.77 1.54 -8.32
N THR A 57 4.84 0.41 -7.61
CA THR A 57 6.05 -0.07 -6.93
C THR A 57 7.26 -0.26 -7.86
N PRO A 58 7.16 -0.99 -9.00
CA PRO A 58 8.30 -1.26 -9.88
C PRO A 58 8.66 -0.12 -10.84
N ILE A 59 7.88 0.96 -10.97
CA ILE A 59 8.12 2.05 -11.95
C ILE A 59 9.55 2.60 -11.85
N ALA A 60 10.03 2.85 -10.62
CA ALA A 60 11.37 3.39 -10.41
C ALA A 60 12.48 2.38 -10.75
N VAL A 61 12.22 1.07 -10.67
CA VAL A 61 13.15 0.02 -11.14
C VAL A 61 13.24 0.07 -12.67
N TYR A 62 12.10 0.17 -13.35
CA TYR A 62 12.06 0.27 -14.81
C TYR A 62 12.73 1.54 -15.34
N ALA A 63 12.47 2.68 -14.71
CA ALA A 63 13.12 3.93 -15.06
C ALA A 63 14.66 3.83 -14.95
N GLU A 64 15.17 3.15 -13.92
CA GLU A 64 16.61 2.94 -13.78
C GLU A 64 17.16 1.94 -14.80
N LEU A 65 16.46 0.85 -15.11
CA LEU A 65 16.85 -0.07 -16.18
C LEU A 65 16.92 0.61 -17.55
N VAL A 66 15.96 1.51 -17.84
CA VAL A 66 15.96 2.35 -19.05
C VAL A 66 17.17 3.30 -19.06
N ARG A 67 17.49 3.91 -17.91
CA ARG A 67 18.69 4.76 -17.78
C ARG A 67 19.96 3.96 -18.06
N LEU A 68 20.11 2.79 -17.43
CA LEU A 68 21.24 1.87 -17.64
C LEU A 68 21.37 1.44 -19.11
N HIS A 69 20.27 1.23 -19.81
CA HIS A 69 20.28 0.95 -21.25
C HIS A 69 20.83 2.14 -22.05
N LYS A 70 20.24 3.32 -21.86
CA LYS A 70 20.51 4.52 -22.68
C LYS A 70 21.88 5.13 -22.39
N GLU A 71 22.33 5.09 -21.14
CA GLU A 71 23.54 5.79 -20.69
C GLU A 71 24.74 4.86 -20.49
N GLU A 72 24.52 3.59 -20.15
CA GLU A 72 25.59 2.64 -19.79
C GLU A 72 25.67 1.41 -20.71
N GLY A 73 24.81 1.33 -21.73
CA GLY A 73 24.88 0.31 -22.77
C GLY A 73 24.41 -1.09 -22.34
N LEU A 74 23.59 -1.19 -21.29
CA LEU A 74 22.94 -2.46 -20.91
C LEU A 74 22.00 -2.93 -22.03
N SER A 75 22.24 -4.11 -22.62
CA SER A 75 21.38 -4.64 -23.71
C SER A 75 20.38 -5.68 -23.20
N PHE A 76 19.16 -5.61 -23.73
CA PHE A 76 18.03 -6.49 -23.45
C PHE A 76 17.74 -7.50 -24.58
N LYS A 77 18.57 -7.55 -25.63
CA LYS A 77 18.38 -8.48 -26.76
C LYS A 77 18.34 -9.95 -26.36
N ASN A 78 19.02 -10.30 -25.27
CA ASN A 78 19.10 -11.66 -24.74
C ASN A 78 18.24 -11.84 -23.46
N VAL A 79 17.19 -11.02 -23.32
CA VAL A 79 16.26 -11.06 -22.18
C VAL A 79 14.93 -11.61 -22.66
N ILE A 80 14.35 -12.51 -21.85
CA ILE A 80 13.00 -13.03 -22.00
C ILE A 80 12.20 -12.67 -20.76
N THR A 81 10.98 -12.16 -20.93
CA THR A 81 10.18 -11.63 -19.82
C THR A 81 8.82 -12.31 -19.74
N PHE A 82 8.36 -12.52 -18.51
CA PHE A 82 7.03 -13.02 -18.18
C PHE A 82 6.39 -12.10 -17.15
N ASN A 83 5.27 -11.46 -17.49
CA ASN A 83 4.50 -10.68 -16.53
C ASN A 83 3.64 -11.58 -15.64
N LEU A 84 3.36 -11.11 -14.43
CA LEU A 84 2.53 -11.83 -13.47
C LEU A 84 1.08 -11.97 -13.95
N ASP A 85 0.50 -10.94 -14.56
CA ASP A 85 -0.93 -10.88 -14.75
C ASP A 85 -1.37 -9.95 -15.89
N GLU A 86 -2.65 -10.05 -16.27
CA GLU A 86 -3.41 -9.07 -17.05
C GLU A 86 -4.90 -9.16 -16.64
N TYR A 87 -5.60 -8.03 -16.68
CA TYR A 87 -7.05 -8.00 -16.44
C TYR A 87 -7.83 -8.80 -17.49
N TYR A 88 -9.03 -9.28 -17.14
CA TYR A 88 -9.90 -10.03 -18.04
C TYR A 88 -11.38 -9.59 -17.95
N PRO A 89 -12.03 -9.26 -19.09
CA PRO A 89 -11.41 -9.02 -20.39
C PRO A 89 -10.59 -7.71 -20.36
N MET A 90 -9.54 -7.62 -21.19
CA MET A 90 -8.74 -6.41 -21.35
C MET A 90 -8.16 -6.32 -22.76
N LEU A 91 -8.30 -5.15 -23.39
CA LEU A 91 -7.66 -4.87 -24.68
C LEU A 91 -6.23 -4.37 -24.44
N PRO A 92 -5.23 -4.83 -25.22
CA PRO A 92 -3.82 -4.49 -24.98
C PRO A 92 -3.50 -3.00 -25.15
N ASN A 93 -4.33 -2.27 -25.89
CA ASN A 93 -4.21 -0.82 -26.11
C ASN A 93 -5.05 0.04 -25.15
N ALA A 94 -5.76 -0.58 -24.20
CA ALA A 94 -6.46 0.18 -23.17
C ALA A 94 -5.45 0.81 -22.21
N ALA A 95 -5.70 2.05 -21.76
CA ALA A 95 -4.79 2.76 -20.87
C ALA A 95 -4.52 2.01 -19.54
N GLN A 96 -5.48 1.20 -19.09
CA GLN A 96 -5.38 0.40 -17.87
C GLN A 96 -4.78 -0.99 -18.08
N SER A 97 -4.50 -1.39 -19.32
CA SER A 97 -3.89 -2.68 -19.63
C SER A 97 -2.46 -2.74 -19.13
N TYR A 98 -2.07 -3.90 -18.62
CA TYR A 98 -0.70 -4.16 -18.23
C TYR A 98 0.25 -4.26 -19.44
N VAL A 99 -0.25 -4.58 -20.63
CA VAL A 99 0.50 -4.39 -21.89
C VAL A 99 0.88 -2.92 -22.11
N THR A 100 -0.10 -2.01 -22.00
CA THR A 100 0.16 -0.56 -22.14
C THR A 100 1.12 -0.07 -21.06
N PHE A 101 0.88 -0.43 -19.80
CA PHE A 101 1.76 -0.08 -18.68
C PHE A 101 3.21 -0.52 -18.93
N MET A 102 3.43 -1.75 -19.37
CA MET A 102 4.79 -2.28 -19.55
C MET A 102 5.51 -1.64 -20.75
N ASN A 103 4.80 -1.34 -21.84
CA ASN A 103 5.38 -0.62 -22.97
C ASN A 103 5.78 0.80 -22.58
N GLU A 104 4.89 1.54 -21.90
CA GLU A 104 5.13 2.91 -21.46
C GLU A 104 6.31 3.02 -20.48
N ASN A 105 6.45 2.07 -19.55
CA ASN A 105 7.45 2.16 -18.49
C ASN A 105 8.77 1.44 -18.82
N LEU A 106 8.78 0.48 -19.74
CA LEU A 106 9.98 -0.32 -20.02
C LEU A 106 10.16 -0.65 -21.51
N PHE A 107 9.25 -1.43 -22.10
CA PHE A 107 9.54 -2.15 -23.35
C PHE A 107 9.70 -1.28 -24.60
N ASP A 108 9.20 -0.04 -24.60
CA ASP A 108 9.42 0.88 -25.73
C ASP A 108 10.71 1.72 -25.58
N HIS A 109 11.42 1.54 -24.47
CA HIS A 109 12.61 2.33 -24.13
C HIS A 109 13.91 1.51 -24.12
N ILE A 110 13.84 0.22 -24.45
CA ILE A 110 14.95 -0.73 -24.43
C ILE A 110 14.99 -1.57 -25.71
N ASP A 111 16.10 -2.26 -25.98
CA ASP A 111 16.34 -3.06 -27.18
C ASP A 111 15.91 -4.54 -27.06
N ILE A 112 14.85 -4.82 -26.29
CA ILE A 112 14.30 -6.18 -26.15
C ILE A 112 13.57 -6.61 -27.44
N ASP A 113 13.73 -7.88 -27.85
CA ASP A 113 12.90 -8.46 -28.91
C ASP A 113 11.46 -8.62 -28.39
N LYS A 114 10.48 -8.06 -29.10
CA LYS A 114 9.06 -8.15 -28.71
C LYS A 114 8.56 -9.60 -28.68
N ASN A 115 9.17 -10.53 -29.41
CA ASN A 115 8.85 -11.96 -29.33
C ASN A 115 9.24 -12.60 -27.99
N ASN A 116 10.15 -11.97 -27.25
CA ASN A 116 10.60 -12.38 -25.92
C ASN A 116 9.81 -11.70 -24.79
N VAL A 117 8.73 -10.98 -25.11
CA VAL A 117 7.83 -10.36 -24.15
C VAL A 117 6.57 -11.21 -24.02
N HIS A 118 6.31 -11.71 -22.81
CA HIS A 118 5.14 -12.52 -22.52
C HIS A 118 4.30 -11.86 -21.42
N ILE A 119 3.07 -11.48 -21.77
CA ILE A 119 2.06 -10.93 -20.87
C ILE A 119 0.79 -11.77 -21.05
N PRO A 120 0.03 -12.11 -20.00
CA PRO A 120 -1.25 -12.81 -20.15
C PRO A 120 -2.20 -12.09 -21.11
N ASP A 121 -2.90 -12.84 -21.96
CA ASP A 121 -3.76 -12.27 -23.01
C ASP A 121 -5.20 -12.09 -22.52
N GLY A 122 -5.57 -10.84 -22.23
CA GLY A 122 -6.90 -10.45 -21.79
C GLY A 122 -7.99 -10.49 -22.87
N THR A 123 -7.66 -10.83 -24.13
CA THR A 123 -8.59 -10.83 -25.27
C THR A 123 -9.13 -12.23 -25.62
N LEU A 124 -8.61 -13.27 -24.98
CA LEU A 124 -8.96 -14.66 -25.26
C LEU A 124 -10.45 -14.97 -24.98
N ALA A 125 -11.01 -15.89 -25.76
CA ALA A 125 -12.28 -16.51 -25.41
C ALA A 125 -12.10 -17.32 -24.12
N LEU A 126 -13.16 -17.41 -23.31
CA LEU A 126 -13.09 -17.99 -21.96
C LEU A 126 -12.64 -19.47 -22.00
N GLU A 127 -13.05 -20.19 -23.03
CA GLU A 127 -12.71 -21.59 -23.32
C GLU A 127 -11.22 -21.82 -23.65
N ASP A 128 -10.51 -20.80 -24.14
CA ASP A 128 -9.11 -20.90 -24.56
C ASP A 128 -8.13 -20.63 -23.40
N ILE A 129 -8.61 -19.96 -22.33
CA ILE A 129 -7.77 -19.55 -21.20
C ILE A 129 -7.06 -20.74 -20.52
N PRO A 130 -7.70 -21.89 -20.24
CA PRO A 130 -7.00 -23.02 -19.64
C PRO A 130 -5.81 -23.51 -20.49
N ALA A 131 -5.96 -23.56 -21.81
CA ALA A 131 -4.89 -23.96 -22.72
C ALA A 131 -3.77 -22.91 -22.74
N PHE A 132 -4.13 -21.62 -22.78
CA PHE A 132 -3.18 -20.51 -22.69
C PHE A 132 -2.36 -20.57 -21.39
N CYS A 133 -3.01 -20.77 -20.25
CA CYS A 133 -2.33 -20.89 -18.95
C CYS A 133 -1.32 -22.04 -18.92
N LEU A 134 -1.67 -23.20 -19.49
CA LEU A 134 -0.76 -24.34 -19.57
C LEU A 134 0.44 -24.06 -20.49
N ASP A 135 0.22 -23.40 -21.63
CA ASP A 135 1.30 -22.99 -22.53
C ASP A 135 2.23 -21.95 -21.88
N TYR A 136 1.67 -21.02 -21.11
CA TYR A 136 2.43 -20.02 -20.35
C TYR A 136 3.37 -20.69 -19.33
N GLU A 137 2.85 -21.64 -18.55
CA GLU A 137 3.66 -22.46 -17.62
C GLU A 137 4.73 -23.28 -18.35
N LYS A 138 4.37 -23.88 -19.48
CA LYS A 138 5.28 -24.70 -20.28
C LYS A 138 6.44 -23.85 -20.81
N LYS A 139 6.17 -22.66 -21.35
CA LYS A 139 7.20 -21.72 -21.83
C LYS A 139 8.20 -21.35 -20.73
N ILE A 140 7.73 -21.08 -19.51
CA ILE A 140 8.61 -20.82 -18.37
C ILE A 140 9.45 -22.06 -18.05
N GLY A 141 8.84 -23.25 -18.06
CA GLY A 141 9.52 -24.53 -17.80
C GLY A 141 10.58 -24.88 -18.83
N ASP A 142 10.29 -24.71 -20.13
CA ASP A 142 11.20 -24.99 -21.25
C ASP A 142 12.45 -24.11 -21.21
N LEU A 143 12.35 -22.91 -20.62
CA LEU A 143 13.47 -21.98 -20.40
C LEU A 143 14.25 -22.26 -19.10
N GLY A 144 13.87 -23.29 -18.34
CA GLY A 144 14.53 -23.67 -17.09
C GLY A 144 14.13 -22.81 -15.88
N GLY A 145 12.96 -22.17 -15.94
CA GLY A 145 12.40 -21.32 -14.89
C GLY A 145 12.82 -19.86 -14.99
N LEU A 146 12.29 -19.04 -14.07
CA LEU A 146 12.62 -17.62 -13.96
C LEU A 146 13.93 -17.45 -13.18
N ASP A 147 14.83 -16.59 -13.66
CA ASP A 147 16.05 -16.25 -12.94
C ASP A 147 15.76 -15.27 -11.79
N ILE A 148 15.02 -14.20 -12.07
CA ILE A 148 14.53 -13.25 -11.06
C ILE A 148 13.03 -13.05 -11.28
N GLN A 149 12.24 -13.12 -10.22
CA GLN A 149 10.84 -12.68 -10.19
C GLN A 149 10.71 -11.47 -9.25
N ILE A 150 10.40 -10.30 -9.80
CA ILE A 150 10.03 -9.14 -8.96
C ILE A 150 8.54 -9.19 -8.64
N LEU A 151 8.16 -8.84 -7.41
CA LEU A 151 6.78 -8.85 -6.93
C LEU A 151 6.46 -7.52 -6.24
N GLY A 152 5.19 -7.10 -6.36
CA GLY A 152 4.57 -6.18 -5.41
C GLY A 152 3.70 -6.94 -4.40
N ILE A 153 3.23 -6.24 -3.37
CA ILE A 153 2.25 -6.77 -2.41
C ILE A 153 1.01 -5.88 -2.31
N GLY A 154 -0.17 -6.49 -2.44
CA GLY A 154 -1.47 -5.84 -2.21
C GLY A 154 -1.73 -5.50 -0.75
N ARG A 155 -2.74 -4.66 -0.45
CA ARG A 155 -3.15 -4.43 0.96
C ARG A 155 -3.76 -5.68 1.61
N THR A 156 -4.28 -6.60 0.80
CA THR A 156 -4.76 -7.93 1.22
C THR A 156 -3.62 -8.94 1.38
N GLY A 157 -2.40 -8.61 0.95
CA GLY A 157 -1.27 -9.53 0.95
C GLY A 157 -1.21 -10.43 -0.29
N HIS A 158 -2.00 -10.14 -1.33
CA HIS A 158 -1.85 -10.80 -2.63
C HIS A 158 -0.49 -10.49 -3.27
N ILE A 159 -0.01 -11.43 -4.08
CA ILE A 159 1.12 -11.28 -5.01
C ILE A 159 0.62 -11.61 -6.42
N GLY A 160 0.83 -10.70 -7.37
CA GLY A 160 0.00 -10.66 -8.59
C GLY A 160 -1.49 -10.59 -8.22
N PHE A 161 -2.38 -11.29 -8.92
CA PHE A 161 -3.78 -11.47 -8.50
C PHE A 161 -4.03 -12.79 -7.74
N ASN A 162 -3.02 -13.30 -7.03
CA ASN A 162 -3.25 -14.40 -6.07
C ASN A 162 -3.90 -13.84 -4.80
N GLU A 163 -5.22 -13.68 -4.85
CA GLU A 163 -6.06 -13.13 -3.77
C GLU A 163 -6.15 -14.05 -2.54
N PRO A 164 -6.60 -13.53 -1.37
CA PRO A 164 -6.93 -14.36 -0.22
C PRO A 164 -7.75 -15.60 -0.59
N GLY A 165 -7.34 -16.76 -0.08
CA GLY A 165 -7.89 -18.08 -0.44
C GLY A 165 -7.14 -18.79 -1.58
N SER A 166 -6.16 -18.15 -2.20
CA SER A 166 -5.33 -18.79 -3.24
C SER A 166 -4.47 -19.94 -2.67
N ALA A 167 -4.37 -21.04 -3.42
CA ALA A 167 -3.56 -22.18 -3.01
C ALA A 167 -2.05 -21.97 -3.27
N PRO A 168 -1.15 -22.45 -2.38
CA PRO A 168 0.29 -22.25 -2.52
C PRO A 168 0.91 -23.01 -3.70
N ASN A 169 0.28 -24.10 -4.16
CA ASN A 169 0.69 -24.90 -5.31
C ASN A 169 -0.03 -24.50 -6.61
N SER A 170 -0.69 -23.34 -6.63
CA SER A 170 -1.43 -22.87 -7.80
C SER A 170 -0.50 -22.56 -8.98
N GLY A 171 -0.93 -22.93 -10.19
CA GLY A 171 -0.34 -22.46 -11.45
C GLY A 171 -1.07 -21.24 -12.01
N THR A 172 -0.65 -20.80 -13.20
CA THR A 172 -1.28 -19.73 -13.96
C THR A 172 -2.75 -20.06 -14.22
N ARG A 173 -3.67 -19.11 -13.95
CA ARG A 173 -5.12 -19.33 -14.02
C ARG A 173 -5.91 -18.04 -14.14
N LEU A 174 -7.17 -18.16 -14.56
CA LEU A 174 -8.17 -17.12 -14.39
C LEU A 174 -8.60 -17.05 -12.93
N VAL A 175 -8.65 -15.85 -12.36
CA VAL A 175 -9.11 -15.58 -10.99
C VAL A 175 -10.22 -14.53 -11.00
N THR A 176 -11.02 -14.54 -9.94
CA THR A 176 -11.95 -13.45 -9.63
C THR A 176 -11.26 -12.51 -8.66
N LEU A 177 -11.31 -11.21 -8.93
CA LEU A 177 -10.61 -10.20 -8.13
C LEU A 177 -11.34 -9.94 -6.81
N ASP A 178 -10.58 -9.73 -5.74
CA ASP A 178 -11.13 -9.35 -4.44
C ASP A 178 -11.73 -7.94 -4.48
N ASP A 179 -12.74 -7.72 -3.65
CA ASP A 179 -13.43 -6.43 -3.59
C ASP A 179 -12.48 -5.29 -3.20
N LEU A 180 -11.53 -5.54 -2.30
CA LEU A 180 -10.53 -4.55 -1.88
C LEU A 180 -9.53 -4.26 -3.00
N THR A 181 -9.14 -5.27 -3.79
CA THR A 181 -8.29 -5.09 -4.96
C THR A 181 -8.97 -4.21 -6.01
N ARG A 182 -10.26 -4.45 -6.28
CA ARG A 182 -11.04 -3.60 -7.18
C ARG A 182 -11.20 -2.17 -6.65
N ARG A 183 -11.36 -1.98 -5.33
CA ARG A 183 -11.36 -0.64 -4.72
C ARG A 183 -10.02 0.07 -4.86
N ASP A 184 -8.91 -0.65 -4.73
CA ASP A 184 -7.56 -0.08 -4.90
C ASP A 184 -7.29 0.33 -6.35
N ALA A 185 -7.76 -0.45 -7.32
CA ALA A 185 -7.64 -0.14 -8.74
C ALA A 185 -8.64 0.92 -9.22
N ALA A 186 -9.73 1.16 -8.47
CA ALA A 186 -10.85 2.01 -8.90
C ALA A 186 -10.42 3.39 -9.41
N ARG A 187 -9.43 4.01 -8.78
CA ARG A 187 -8.92 5.33 -9.20
C ARG A 187 -8.39 5.31 -10.63
N ASP A 188 -7.67 4.25 -11.02
CA ASP A 188 -7.03 4.16 -12.34
C ASP A 188 -8.06 3.80 -13.44
N PHE A 189 -9.19 3.22 -13.03
CA PHE A 189 -10.34 2.88 -13.88
C PHE A 189 -11.47 3.93 -13.82
N GLY A 190 -11.30 5.06 -13.14
CA GLY A 190 -12.34 6.09 -13.03
C GLY A 190 -13.60 5.62 -12.28
N GLY A 191 -13.48 4.61 -11.42
CA GLY A 191 -14.56 4.02 -10.65
C GLY A 191 -14.42 2.50 -10.50
N LYS A 192 -14.88 1.95 -9.37
CA LYS A 192 -14.80 0.51 -9.10
C LYS A 192 -15.64 -0.32 -10.08
N THR A 193 -16.75 0.23 -10.55
CA THR A 193 -17.66 -0.39 -11.52
C THR A 193 -16.98 -0.69 -12.85
N PHE A 194 -16.00 0.13 -13.24
CA PHE A 194 -15.21 -0.04 -14.46
C PHE A 194 -14.03 -1.00 -14.30
N VAL A 195 -13.68 -1.40 -13.08
CA VAL A 195 -12.62 -2.38 -12.83
C VAL A 195 -13.12 -3.77 -13.20
N PRO A 196 -12.44 -4.50 -14.11
CA PRO A 196 -12.76 -5.88 -14.45
C PRO A 196 -12.90 -6.76 -13.22
N THR A 197 -13.81 -7.73 -13.27
CA THR A 197 -14.05 -8.65 -12.14
C THR A 197 -13.08 -9.81 -12.11
N LYS A 198 -12.35 -10.06 -13.19
CA LYS A 198 -11.44 -11.19 -13.35
C LYS A 198 -10.08 -10.74 -13.89
N ALA A 199 -9.09 -11.59 -13.72
CA ALA A 199 -7.77 -11.43 -14.30
C ALA A 199 -7.14 -12.81 -14.57
N ILE A 200 -6.22 -12.88 -15.51
CA ILE A 200 -5.34 -14.03 -15.68
C ILE A 200 -4.07 -13.72 -14.88
N THR A 201 -3.64 -14.64 -14.03
CA THR A 201 -2.48 -14.44 -13.15
C THR A 201 -1.63 -15.69 -13.07
N MET A 202 -0.32 -15.50 -13.01
CA MET A 202 0.67 -16.48 -12.62
C MET A 202 0.38 -16.96 -11.20
N GLY A 203 0.46 -18.27 -10.99
CA GLY A 203 0.19 -18.87 -9.69
C GLY A 203 1.37 -18.80 -8.73
N ILE A 204 1.08 -19.00 -7.43
CA ILE A 204 2.09 -18.98 -6.37
C ILE A 204 3.13 -20.09 -6.55
N GLY A 205 2.69 -21.27 -7.00
CA GLY A 205 3.56 -22.40 -7.27
C GLY A 205 4.53 -22.14 -8.43
N THR A 206 4.16 -21.26 -9.36
CA THR A 206 5.02 -20.82 -10.47
C THR A 206 6.04 -19.80 -10.00
N ILE A 207 5.59 -18.81 -9.22
CA ILE A 207 6.45 -17.80 -8.59
C ILE A 207 7.55 -18.45 -7.75
N PHE A 208 7.22 -19.49 -6.98
CA PHE A 208 8.19 -20.23 -6.15
C PHE A 208 9.31 -20.90 -6.91
N LYS A 209 9.12 -21.22 -8.20
CA LYS A 209 10.16 -21.86 -9.01
C LYS A 209 11.22 -20.88 -9.49
N ALA A 210 11.04 -19.58 -9.25
CA ALA A 210 12.06 -18.59 -9.56
C ALA A 210 13.33 -18.82 -8.72
N ARG A 211 14.50 -18.65 -9.35
CA ARG A 211 15.80 -18.78 -8.67
C ARG A 211 16.04 -17.67 -7.65
N GLU A 212 15.38 -16.54 -7.83
CA GLU A 212 15.42 -15.39 -6.94
C GLU A 212 14.07 -14.67 -7.01
N ILE A 213 13.49 -14.35 -5.85
CA ILE A 213 12.22 -13.64 -5.70
C ILE A 213 12.50 -12.36 -4.92
N ILE A 214 12.13 -11.22 -5.50
CA ILE A 214 12.30 -9.92 -4.86
C ILE A 214 10.93 -9.29 -4.68
N LEU A 215 10.42 -9.25 -3.45
CA LEU A 215 9.16 -8.57 -3.14
C LEU A 215 9.44 -7.16 -2.65
N MET A 216 8.87 -6.17 -3.35
CA MET A 216 9.04 -4.75 -3.05
C MET A 216 7.77 -4.16 -2.44
N ALA A 217 7.92 -3.34 -1.40
CA ALA A 217 6.79 -2.64 -0.80
C ALA A 217 7.18 -1.29 -0.22
N TRP A 218 6.46 -0.25 -0.67
CA TRP A 218 6.72 1.14 -0.31
C TRP A 218 5.57 1.72 0.52
N SER A 219 5.89 2.73 1.34
CA SER A 219 4.99 3.53 2.16
C SER A 219 4.40 2.81 3.38
N ARG A 220 4.02 3.63 4.38
CA ARG A 220 3.35 3.18 5.61
C ARG A 220 2.03 2.42 5.36
N LYS A 221 1.37 2.65 4.22
CA LYS A 221 0.12 1.94 3.85
C LYS A 221 0.32 0.42 3.72
N LYS A 222 1.55 -0.04 3.51
CA LYS A 222 1.91 -1.46 3.39
C LYS A 222 2.42 -2.06 4.71
N ALA A 223 2.68 -1.25 5.74
CA ALA A 223 3.38 -1.71 6.94
C ALA A 223 2.66 -2.83 7.70
N SER A 224 1.33 -2.74 7.83
CA SER A 224 0.53 -3.76 8.51
C SER A 224 0.57 -5.11 7.79
N ILE A 225 0.45 -5.10 6.46
CA ILE A 225 0.45 -6.34 5.66
C ILE A 225 1.85 -6.94 5.55
N ILE A 226 2.88 -6.09 5.50
CA ILE A 226 4.28 -6.52 5.57
C ILE A 226 4.58 -7.22 6.88
N LYS A 227 4.15 -6.67 8.02
CA LYS A 227 4.31 -7.36 9.32
C LYS A 227 3.66 -8.74 9.29
N LYS A 228 2.45 -8.88 8.75
CA LYS A 228 1.77 -10.17 8.61
C LYS A 228 2.54 -11.13 7.70
N ALA A 229 3.01 -10.66 6.54
CA ALA A 229 3.73 -11.50 5.58
C ALA A 229 5.09 -11.98 6.10
N VAL A 230 5.81 -11.14 6.84
CA VAL A 230 7.18 -11.39 7.31
C VAL A 230 7.23 -12.08 8.66
N GLU A 231 6.38 -11.68 9.61
CA GLU A 231 6.43 -12.15 11.01
C GLU A 231 5.27 -13.08 11.37
N GLY A 232 4.19 -13.05 10.60
CA GLY A 232 2.98 -13.83 10.87
C GLY A 232 3.10 -15.32 10.51
N GLU A 233 2.05 -16.07 10.85
CA GLU A 233 1.91 -17.46 10.41
C GLU A 233 1.52 -17.56 8.94
N ILE A 234 1.94 -18.66 8.31
CA ILE A 234 1.55 -18.97 6.93
C ILE A 234 0.03 -19.15 6.89
N SER A 235 -0.63 -18.39 6.01
CA SER A 235 -2.08 -18.39 5.89
C SER A 235 -2.53 -18.06 4.46
N GLY A 236 -3.56 -18.75 3.98
CA GLY A 236 -4.20 -18.44 2.70
C GLY A 236 -4.90 -17.08 2.70
N GLU A 237 -5.21 -16.51 3.86
CA GLU A 237 -5.75 -15.16 3.99
C GLU A 237 -4.73 -14.07 3.62
N VAL A 238 -3.44 -14.39 3.68
CA VAL A 238 -2.34 -13.49 3.30
C VAL A 238 -1.38 -14.27 2.40
N PRO A 239 -1.66 -14.37 1.09
CA PRO A 239 -0.90 -15.22 0.17
C PRO A 239 0.62 -14.96 0.15
N ALA A 240 1.06 -13.71 0.38
CA ALA A 240 2.48 -13.37 0.53
C ALA A 240 3.18 -14.13 1.67
N THR A 241 2.46 -14.63 2.68
CA THR A 241 3.05 -15.47 3.74
C THR A 241 3.57 -16.80 3.20
N TYR A 242 3.04 -17.30 2.07
CA TYR A 242 3.58 -18.50 1.45
C TYR A 242 5.04 -18.32 1.04
N LEU A 243 5.50 -17.09 0.74
CA LEU A 243 6.91 -16.81 0.47
C LEU A 243 7.86 -17.28 1.58
N GLN A 244 7.39 -17.42 2.82
CA GLN A 244 8.16 -18.02 3.93
C GLN A 244 8.63 -19.46 3.65
N LEU A 245 8.03 -20.15 2.67
CA LEU A 245 8.43 -21.50 2.23
C LEU A 245 9.58 -21.50 1.21
N SER A 246 9.94 -20.33 0.67
CA SER A 246 11.04 -20.19 -0.30
C SER A 246 12.34 -19.82 0.41
N ASP A 247 13.44 -20.46 0.02
CA ASP A 247 14.77 -20.08 0.48
C ASP A 247 15.37 -18.92 -0.35
N ASN A 248 14.78 -18.64 -1.51
CA ASN A 248 15.30 -17.71 -2.53
C ASN A 248 14.49 -16.42 -2.60
N VAL A 249 14.04 -15.89 -1.47
CA VAL A 249 13.20 -14.69 -1.42
C VAL A 249 13.81 -13.62 -0.53
N GLU A 250 13.63 -12.37 -0.93
CA GLU A 250 13.96 -11.19 -0.15
C GLU A 250 12.86 -10.14 -0.26
N PHE A 251 12.55 -9.53 0.87
CA PHE A 251 11.63 -8.40 0.95
C PHE A 251 12.45 -7.11 1.01
N ILE A 252 12.22 -6.24 0.03
CA ILE A 252 12.86 -4.93 -0.06
C ILE A 252 11.83 -3.87 0.28
N LEU A 253 12.10 -3.13 1.36
CA LEU A 253 11.16 -2.17 1.95
C LEU A 253 11.78 -0.78 2.03
N ASP A 254 10.94 0.24 2.00
CA ASP A 254 11.32 1.55 2.52
C ASP A 254 11.07 1.60 4.05
N ALA A 255 11.72 2.53 4.74
CA ALA A 255 11.57 2.68 6.20
C ALA A 255 10.09 2.82 6.64
N PRO A 256 9.22 3.57 5.92
CA PRO A 256 7.79 3.59 6.21
C PRO A 256 7.07 2.24 6.10
N ALA A 257 7.34 1.40 5.08
CA ALA A 257 6.74 0.08 4.96
C ALA A 257 7.27 -0.91 6.01
N ALA A 258 8.51 -0.72 6.47
CA ALA A 258 9.08 -1.52 7.55
C ALA A 258 8.60 -1.11 8.95
N SER A 259 7.87 0.01 9.10
CA SER A 259 7.65 0.66 10.41
C SER A 259 6.90 -0.18 11.45
N ASN A 260 6.18 -1.22 11.01
CA ASN A 260 5.40 -2.10 11.89
C ASN A 260 6.13 -3.42 12.20
N LEU A 261 7.28 -3.70 11.56
CA LEU A 261 8.11 -4.84 11.95
C LEU A 261 8.61 -4.63 13.38
N THR A 262 8.69 -5.73 14.12
CA THR A 262 8.99 -5.74 15.55
C THR A 262 10.30 -5.02 15.87
N ARG A 263 11.33 -5.14 15.03
CA ARG A 263 12.61 -4.44 15.21
C ARG A 263 12.56 -2.91 15.07
N PHE A 264 11.50 -2.36 14.47
CA PHE A 264 11.30 -0.90 14.33
C PHE A 264 10.16 -0.39 15.23
N ASP A 265 9.09 -1.17 15.37
CA ASP A 265 7.92 -0.78 16.13
C ASP A 265 8.12 -0.97 17.63
N THR A 266 8.64 -2.14 18.03
CA THR A 266 8.84 -2.54 19.42
C THR A 266 10.26 -3.09 19.60
N PRO A 267 11.30 -2.27 19.35
CA PRO A 267 12.69 -2.73 19.28
C PRO A 267 13.18 -3.39 20.58
N TRP A 268 12.62 -3.01 21.73
CA TRP A 268 12.93 -3.60 23.04
C TRP A 268 12.60 -5.09 23.12
N LEU A 269 11.78 -5.62 22.22
CA LEU A 269 11.51 -7.05 22.14
C LEU A 269 12.61 -7.85 21.45
N VAL A 270 13.60 -7.21 20.83
CA VAL A 270 14.63 -7.90 20.03
C VAL A 270 16.04 -7.39 20.26
N LYS A 271 16.20 -6.23 20.90
CA LYS A 271 17.50 -5.65 21.19
C LYS A 271 17.45 -4.63 22.32
N ASP A 272 18.63 -4.36 22.86
CA ASP A 272 18.86 -3.23 23.74
C ASP A 272 18.63 -1.92 22.99
N CYS A 273 18.01 -0.97 23.69
CA CYS A 273 17.53 0.28 23.14
C CYS A 273 18.21 1.48 23.81
N VAL A 274 18.43 2.53 23.03
CA VAL A 274 18.69 3.86 23.60
C VAL A 274 17.35 4.47 24.01
N TRP A 275 17.08 4.50 25.31
CA TRP A 275 15.81 4.93 25.88
C TRP A 275 15.62 6.46 25.84
N THR A 276 15.05 6.94 24.75
CA THR A 276 14.57 8.33 24.61
C THR A 276 13.18 8.51 25.23
N ASP A 277 12.82 9.75 25.59
CA ASP A 277 11.49 10.08 26.12
C ASP A 277 10.33 9.62 25.22
N ALA A 278 10.53 9.64 23.90
CA ALA A 278 9.55 9.16 22.94
C ALA A 278 9.43 7.64 22.98
N LEU A 279 10.56 6.92 23.03
CA LEU A 279 10.59 5.46 23.06
C LEU A 279 10.03 4.91 24.37
N ILE A 280 10.39 5.50 25.52
CA ILE A 280 9.85 5.14 26.83
C ILE A 280 8.32 5.29 26.81
N ARG A 281 7.82 6.45 26.37
CA ARG A 281 6.37 6.71 26.29
C ARG A 281 5.67 5.66 25.42
N LYS A 282 6.24 5.38 24.23
CA LYS A 282 5.70 4.37 23.32
C LYS A 282 5.65 2.99 23.98
N ALA A 283 6.74 2.56 24.61
CA ALA A 283 6.87 1.24 25.22
C ALA A 283 5.90 1.05 26.40
N VAL A 284 5.77 2.04 27.28
CA VAL A 284 4.85 1.97 28.42
C VAL A 284 3.38 1.96 27.99
N ILE A 285 3.01 2.78 26.99
CA ILE A 285 1.65 2.76 26.42
C ILE A 285 1.38 1.43 25.74
N TRP A 286 2.35 0.90 24.99
CA TRP A 286 2.26 -0.42 24.38
C TRP A 286 2.03 -1.49 25.46
N LEU A 287 2.84 -1.51 26.52
CA LEU A 287 2.73 -2.50 27.59
C LEU A 287 1.36 -2.44 28.29
N ALA A 288 0.89 -1.23 28.63
CA ALA A 288 -0.45 -1.01 29.19
C ALA A 288 -1.56 -1.56 28.30
N ASN A 289 -1.49 -1.31 26.98
CA ASN A 289 -2.48 -1.78 26.01
C ASN A 289 -2.42 -3.29 25.76
N THR A 290 -1.21 -3.87 25.79
CA THR A 290 -0.96 -5.31 25.64
C THR A 290 -1.52 -6.08 26.83
N LEU A 291 -1.25 -5.62 28.06
CA LEU A 291 -1.70 -6.26 29.29
C LEU A 291 -3.13 -5.87 29.70
N LYS A 292 -3.73 -4.90 29.01
CA LYS A 292 -5.03 -4.28 29.39
C LYS A 292 -5.01 -3.75 30.83
N LYS A 293 -3.87 -3.18 31.25
CA LYS A 293 -3.66 -2.61 32.58
C LYS A 293 -3.47 -1.09 32.48
N PRO A 294 -4.05 -0.29 33.40
CA PRO A 294 -3.70 1.13 33.50
C PRO A 294 -2.20 1.34 33.74
N ILE A 295 -1.61 2.39 33.17
CA ILE A 295 -0.16 2.69 33.28
C ILE A 295 0.32 2.69 34.73
N LEU A 296 -0.45 3.31 35.64
CA LEU A 296 -0.08 3.38 37.06
C LEU A 296 -0.13 2.03 37.80
N LYS A 297 -0.68 0.98 37.19
CA LYS A 297 -0.75 -0.39 37.75
C LYS A 297 0.27 -1.35 37.15
N LEU A 298 1.14 -0.90 36.24
CA LEU A 298 2.20 -1.73 35.69
C LEU A 298 3.27 -2.00 36.74
N THR A 299 3.70 -3.26 36.87
CA THR A 299 4.71 -3.69 37.85
C THR A 299 6.08 -3.92 37.20
N GLU A 300 7.12 -4.16 38.00
CA GLU A 300 8.43 -4.56 37.48
C GLU A 300 8.34 -5.89 36.71
N ASP A 301 7.58 -6.86 37.20
CA ASP A 301 7.33 -8.11 36.49
C ASP A 301 6.69 -7.90 35.12
N ASP A 302 5.78 -6.93 34.99
CA ASP A 302 5.17 -6.59 33.70
C ASP A 302 6.24 -6.10 32.70
N TYR A 303 7.20 -5.29 33.13
CA TYR A 303 8.29 -4.81 32.27
C TYR A 303 9.26 -5.95 31.94
N ASN A 304 9.68 -6.72 32.93
CA ASN A 304 10.67 -7.78 32.78
C ASN A 304 10.18 -8.90 31.85
N ASN A 305 8.92 -9.31 31.98
CA ASN A 305 8.33 -10.37 31.15
C ASN A 305 7.99 -9.93 29.72
N ASN A 306 8.16 -8.65 29.38
CA ASN A 306 7.83 -8.09 28.08
C ASN A 306 9.01 -7.37 27.42
N GLY A 307 10.25 -7.81 27.71
CA GLY A 307 11.46 -7.31 27.05
C GLY A 307 11.87 -5.89 27.48
N MET A 308 11.35 -5.37 28.58
CA MET A 308 11.62 -4.01 29.06
C MET A 308 12.49 -4.00 30.33
N ALA A 309 13.19 -5.10 30.63
CA ALA A 309 14.09 -5.21 31.79
C ALA A 309 15.23 -4.18 31.77
N GLN A 310 15.80 -3.91 30.58
CA GLN A 310 16.80 -2.86 30.39
C GLN A 310 16.28 -1.48 30.80
N LEU A 311 15.04 -1.13 30.41
CA LEU A 311 14.41 0.14 30.77
C LEU A 311 14.25 0.28 32.28
N ALA A 312 13.72 -0.76 32.94
CA ALA A 312 13.53 -0.79 34.38
C ALA A 312 14.85 -0.63 35.14
N THR A 313 15.93 -1.20 34.60
CA THR A 313 17.28 -1.14 35.20
C THR A 313 17.93 0.23 35.02
N GLU A 314 17.86 0.81 33.81
CA GLU A 314 18.56 2.07 33.48
C GLU A 314 17.85 3.33 33.98
N LYS A 315 16.52 3.36 33.98
CA LYS A 315 15.73 4.57 34.31
C LYS A 315 15.14 4.54 35.72
N GLY A 316 15.44 3.50 36.50
CA GLY A 316 15.03 3.38 37.89
C GLY A 316 13.60 2.89 38.06
N PRO A 317 13.05 2.94 39.30
CA PRO A 317 11.88 2.15 39.64
C PRO A 317 10.73 2.36 38.66
N VAL A 318 10.13 1.26 38.20
CA VAL A 318 9.00 1.27 37.25
C VAL A 318 7.87 2.20 37.71
N TYR A 319 7.68 2.31 39.03
CA TYR A 319 6.75 3.27 39.64
C TYR A 319 6.98 4.73 39.17
N ASN A 320 8.23 5.19 39.15
CA ASN A 320 8.57 6.55 38.73
C ASN A 320 8.36 6.74 37.23
N ILE A 321 8.71 5.72 36.42
CA ILE A 321 8.48 5.71 34.98
C ILE A 321 6.99 5.84 34.68
N ASN A 322 6.16 5.04 35.37
CA ASN A 322 4.71 5.06 35.19
C ASN A 322 4.11 6.42 35.54
N ILE A 323 4.51 7.04 36.65
CA ILE A 323 4.06 8.40 37.02
C ILE A 323 4.47 9.41 35.96
N HIS A 324 5.73 9.36 35.52
CA HIS A 324 6.25 10.28 34.52
C HIS A 324 5.45 10.21 33.20
N ILE A 325 5.20 9.00 32.70
CA ILE A 325 4.42 8.80 31.47
C ILE A 325 2.95 9.14 31.66
N PHE A 326 2.36 8.79 32.80
CA PHE A 326 0.98 9.16 33.14
C PHE A 326 0.80 10.67 33.14
N ASN A 327 1.68 11.42 33.81
CA ASN A 327 1.62 12.87 33.85
C ASN A 327 1.76 13.46 32.44
N LYS A 328 2.70 12.96 31.62
CA LYS A 328 2.83 13.40 30.22
C LYS A 328 1.55 13.20 29.41
N LEU A 329 0.82 12.10 29.61
CA LEU A 329 -0.47 11.86 28.94
C LEU A 329 -1.59 12.72 29.52
N GLN A 330 -1.66 12.85 30.84
CA GLN A 330 -2.66 13.68 31.49
C GLN A 330 -2.52 15.16 31.06
N HIS A 331 -1.29 15.62 30.86
CA HIS A 331 -0.98 16.96 30.41
C HIS A 331 -1.39 17.25 28.95
N THR A 332 -1.54 16.23 28.09
CA THR A 332 -2.05 16.46 26.71
C THR A 332 -3.55 16.74 26.69
N ILE A 333 -4.27 16.41 27.77
CA ILE A 333 -5.70 16.68 27.90
C ILE A 333 -5.89 18.15 28.27
N THR A 334 -6.39 18.95 27.33
CA THR A 334 -6.61 20.38 27.52
C THR A 334 -7.93 20.82 26.93
N GLY A 335 -8.64 21.71 27.62
CA GLY A 335 -9.78 22.46 27.07
C GLY A 335 -9.38 23.70 26.26
N TRP A 336 -8.08 23.93 26.11
CA TRP A 336 -7.48 25.09 25.43
C TRP A 336 -6.58 24.60 24.29
N PRO A 337 -7.16 24.15 23.16
CA PRO A 337 -6.39 23.61 22.04
C PRO A 337 -5.46 24.64 21.40
N GLY A 338 -5.77 25.94 21.49
CA GLY A 338 -4.90 27.02 21.05
C GLY A 338 -3.97 27.56 22.14
N GLY A 339 -3.83 26.85 23.28
CA GLY A 339 -3.08 27.31 24.45
C GLY A 339 -3.90 28.22 25.36
N LYS A 340 -3.67 28.13 26.68
CA LYS A 340 -4.40 28.93 27.68
C LYS A 340 -3.63 30.23 27.97
N PRO A 341 -4.21 31.42 27.72
CA PRO A 341 -3.55 32.68 28.05
C PRO A 341 -3.31 32.84 29.56
N ASN A 342 -2.24 33.56 29.93
CA ASN A 342 -1.88 33.85 31.34
C ASN A 342 -1.78 32.60 32.23
N ALA A 343 -1.41 31.46 31.66
CA ALA A 343 -1.20 30.23 32.40
C ALA A 343 0.20 29.68 32.11
N ASP A 344 0.76 28.96 33.08
CA ASP A 344 1.97 28.18 32.84
C ASP A 344 1.69 27.11 31.77
N ASP A 345 2.51 27.15 30.72
CA ASP A 345 2.48 26.25 29.56
C ASP A 345 3.70 25.33 29.51
N SER A 346 4.60 25.37 30.52
CA SER A 346 5.81 24.54 30.59
C SER A 346 5.55 23.04 30.48
N GLN A 347 4.33 22.63 30.84
CA GLN A 347 3.86 21.24 30.81
C GLN A 347 2.67 21.03 29.85
N ARG A 348 2.26 22.03 29.07
CA ARG A 348 1.07 21.95 28.20
C ARG A 348 1.47 21.69 26.74
N PRO A 349 0.57 21.08 25.94
CA PRO A 349 0.88 20.74 24.56
C PRO A 349 1.05 21.97 23.65
N GLU A 350 0.38 23.08 23.97
CA GLU A 350 0.43 24.31 23.18
C GLU A 350 0.75 25.52 24.05
N ARG A 351 1.61 26.39 23.52
CA ARG A 351 2.09 27.62 24.15
C ARG A 351 0.97 28.60 24.50
N ALA A 352 1.09 29.31 25.61
CA ALA A 352 0.15 30.34 26.05
C ALA A 352 0.16 31.54 25.09
N GLU A 353 1.35 31.99 24.66
CA GLU A 353 1.49 33.16 23.80
C GLU A 353 1.86 32.82 22.34
N PRO A 354 1.31 33.54 21.34
CA PRO A 354 0.34 34.62 21.49
C PRO A 354 -1.05 34.09 21.92
N ALA A 355 -1.76 34.86 22.76
CA ALA A 355 -3.07 34.47 23.30
C ALA A 355 -4.13 34.16 22.23
N LYS A 356 -4.05 34.83 21.07
CA LYS A 356 -4.85 34.51 19.87
C LYS A 356 -3.91 34.09 18.76
N LYS A 357 -4.26 33.01 18.07
CA LYS A 357 -3.41 32.36 17.07
C LYS A 357 -4.19 32.22 15.77
N ARG A 358 -3.45 32.21 14.66
CA ARG A 358 -3.96 31.74 13.37
C ARG A 358 -3.81 30.22 13.31
N VAL A 359 -4.88 29.54 12.97
CA VAL A 359 -4.94 28.07 12.91
C VAL A 359 -5.45 27.67 11.54
N ILE A 360 -4.79 26.71 10.91
CA ILE A 360 -5.22 26.11 9.65
C ILE A 360 -5.55 24.65 9.95
N ILE A 361 -6.79 24.24 9.63
CA ILE A 361 -7.27 22.86 9.75
C ILE A 361 -7.27 22.27 8.35
N PHE A 362 -6.52 21.19 8.14
CA PHE A 362 -6.58 20.42 6.89
C PHE A 362 -7.64 19.34 7.02
N SER A 363 -8.71 19.46 6.24
CA SER A 363 -9.79 18.47 6.23
C SER A 363 -9.77 17.70 4.91
N PRO A 364 -9.69 16.36 4.92
CA PRO A 364 -9.78 15.57 3.69
C PRO A 364 -11.08 15.86 2.93
N HIS A 365 -12.21 15.93 3.65
CA HIS A 365 -13.53 16.26 3.11
C HIS A 365 -14.30 17.23 4.05
N PRO A 366 -15.31 18.00 3.59
CA PRO A 366 -16.06 18.95 4.43
C PRO A 366 -16.86 18.42 5.63
N ASP A 367 -17.06 17.12 5.75
CA ASP A 367 -17.72 16.49 6.89
C ASP A 367 -16.70 15.96 7.94
N ASP A 368 -15.50 15.61 7.50
CA ASP A 368 -14.44 15.04 8.35
C ASP A 368 -13.98 15.98 9.46
N ASP A 369 -13.87 17.28 9.21
CA ASP A 369 -13.48 18.29 10.21
C ASP A 369 -14.52 18.40 11.33
N VAL A 370 -15.82 18.37 10.97
CA VAL A 370 -16.93 18.41 11.91
C VAL A 370 -17.03 17.09 12.69
N ILE A 371 -16.97 15.95 12.02
CA ILE A 371 -17.14 14.62 12.63
C ILE A 371 -15.95 14.26 13.52
N SER A 372 -14.73 14.49 13.04
CA SER A 372 -13.50 14.02 13.71
C SER A 372 -12.94 15.04 14.71
N MET A 373 -13.14 16.34 14.45
CA MET A 373 -12.51 17.41 15.23
C MET A 373 -13.48 18.51 15.67
N GLY A 374 -14.79 18.35 15.49
CA GLY A 374 -15.79 19.41 15.75
C GLY A 374 -15.68 20.05 17.13
N GLY A 375 -15.45 19.26 18.18
CA GLY A 375 -15.25 19.80 19.54
C GLY A 375 -14.02 20.70 19.68
N THR A 376 -12.90 20.30 19.09
CA THR A 376 -11.66 21.10 19.07
C THR A 376 -11.84 22.35 18.21
N PHE A 377 -12.48 22.21 17.05
CA PHE A 377 -12.76 23.29 16.12
C PHE A 377 -13.63 24.38 16.78
N ILE A 378 -14.76 24.00 17.38
CA ILE A 378 -15.64 24.92 18.10
C ILE A 378 -14.87 25.64 19.20
N ARG A 379 -14.03 24.92 19.98
CA ARG A 379 -13.25 25.54 21.06
C ARG A 379 -12.26 26.57 20.56
N LEU A 380 -11.60 26.33 19.43
CA LEU A 380 -10.69 27.32 18.83
C LEU A 380 -11.44 28.59 18.42
N VAL A 381 -12.62 28.46 17.83
CA VAL A 381 -13.47 29.58 17.43
C VAL A 381 -14.01 30.34 18.65
N ASP A 382 -14.51 29.62 19.66
CA ASP A 382 -14.99 30.19 20.92
C ASP A 382 -13.89 30.99 21.64
N GLN A 383 -12.66 30.48 21.60
CA GLN A 383 -11.45 31.11 22.15
C GLN A 383 -10.92 32.27 21.27
N LYS A 384 -11.63 32.62 20.18
CA LYS A 384 -11.34 33.75 19.29
C LYS A 384 -10.01 33.61 18.54
N HIS A 385 -9.59 32.39 18.24
CA HIS A 385 -8.52 32.14 17.28
C HIS A 385 -8.99 32.47 15.86
N ASP A 386 -8.05 32.81 14.98
CA ASP A 386 -8.27 33.05 13.56
C ASP A 386 -8.18 31.69 12.83
N VAL A 387 -9.31 31.00 12.71
CA VAL A 387 -9.38 29.60 12.24
C VAL A 387 -9.78 29.55 10.77
N HIS A 388 -8.97 28.87 9.96
CA HIS A 388 -9.19 28.61 8.55
C HIS A 388 -9.26 27.11 8.31
N VAL A 389 -10.13 26.68 7.41
CA VAL A 389 -10.20 25.28 6.98
C VAL A 389 -9.78 25.16 5.52
N ALA A 390 -8.88 24.23 5.23
CA ALA A 390 -8.43 23.89 3.90
C ALA A 390 -8.92 22.49 3.55
N TYR A 391 -9.92 22.43 2.66
CA TYR A 391 -10.46 21.17 2.14
C TYR A 391 -9.51 20.58 1.08
N GLN A 392 -9.12 19.32 1.27
CA GLN A 392 -8.14 18.63 0.41
C GLN A 392 -8.81 17.86 -0.75
N THR A 393 -10.12 18.03 -0.93
CA THR A 393 -10.91 17.47 -2.04
C THR A 393 -11.36 18.57 -2.99
N SER A 394 -11.36 18.26 -4.29
CA SER A 394 -12.08 19.03 -5.31
C SER A 394 -13.45 18.40 -5.53
N GLY A 395 -14.49 19.20 -5.78
CA GLY A 395 -15.89 18.76 -5.80
C GLY A 395 -16.21 17.54 -6.69
N ASN A 396 -15.38 17.24 -7.71
CA ASN A 396 -15.53 16.09 -8.59
C ASN A 396 -15.28 14.72 -7.94
N THR A 397 -14.69 14.65 -6.75
CA THR A 397 -14.50 13.38 -6.00
C THR A 397 -15.32 13.30 -4.72
N ALA A 398 -16.09 14.35 -4.41
CA ALA A 398 -16.86 14.49 -3.20
C ALA A 398 -18.32 14.06 -3.34
N VAL A 399 -18.85 14.04 -4.56
CA VAL A 399 -20.27 13.72 -4.85
C VAL A 399 -20.33 12.43 -5.67
N TRP A 400 -21.08 11.44 -5.19
CA TRP A 400 -21.33 10.21 -5.94
C TRP A 400 -22.37 10.46 -7.04
N ASP A 401 -22.23 9.77 -8.17
CA ASP A 401 -23.17 9.84 -9.30
C ASP A 401 -24.63 9.59 -8.83
N ASP A 402 -24.82 8.61 -7.95
CA ASP A 402 -26.12 8.29 -7.35
C ASP A 402 -26.67 9.44 -6.50
N ASP A 403 -25.81 10.17 -5.78
CA ASP A 403 -26.23 11.32 -4.98
C ASP A 403 -26.65 12.48 -5.88
N ALA A 404 -25.87 12.79 -6.92
CA ALA A 404 -26.21 13.81 -7.91
C ALA A 404 -27.56 13.52 -8.58
N LEU A 405 -27.75 12.28 -9.05
CA LEU A 405 -29.02 11.84 -9.64
C LEU A 405 -30.18 11.92 -8.64
N ARG A 406 -29.96 11.50 -7.38
CA ARG A 406 -30.97 11.55 -6.32
C ARG A 406 -31.42 12.97 -6.01
N PHE A 407 -30.52 13.95 -6.04
CA PHE A 407 -30.91 15.36 -5.84
C PHE A 407 -31.79 15.87 -6.99
N VAL A 408 -31.47 15.53 -8.24
CA VAL A 408 -32.30 15.92 -9.39
C VAL A 408 -33.66 15.20 -9.35
N GLU A 409 -33.67 13.91 -9.04
CA GLU A 409 -34.89 13.12 -8.85
C GLU A 409 -35.78 13.71 -7.76
N PHE A 410 -35.21 14.10 -6.61
CA PHE A 410 -35.93 14.78 -5.55
C PHE A 410 -36.57 16.10 -6.03
N ASN A 411 -35.86 16.89 -6.84
CA ASN A 411 -36.41 18.13 -7.40
C ASN A 411 -37.55 17.85 -8.41
N VAL A 412 -37.44 16.80 -9.22
CA VAL A 412 -38.52 16.34 -10.11
C VAL A 412 -39.77 15.98 -9.31
N ASP A 413 -39.63 15.15 -8.26
CA ASP A 413 -40.74 14.72 -7.42
C ASP A 413 -41.37 15.88 -6.65
N PHE A 414 -40.55 16.80 -6.14
CA PHE A 414 -41.01 17.97 -5.42
C PHE A 414 -41.84 18.90 -6.31
N THR A 415 -41.32 19.23 -7.49
CA THR A 415 -42.02 20.10 -8.46
C THR A 415 -43.31 19.47 -8.97
N GLU A 416 -43.32 18.15 -9.18
CA GLU A 416 -44.53 17.39 -9.56
C GLU A 416 -45.62 17.52 -8.48
N LYS A 417 -45.25 17.33 -7.20
CA LYS A 417 -46.19 17.46 -6.09
C LYS A 417 -46.69 18.89 -5.89
N MET A 418 -45.91 19.90 -6.27
CA MET A 418 -46.32 21.30 -6.23
C MET A 418 -47.16 21.72 -7.45
N GLY A 419 -47.37 20.83 -8.43
CA GLY A 419 -48.12 21.16 -9.65
C GLY A 419 -47.38 22.15 -10.56
N MET A 420 -46.05 22.20 -10.47
CA MET A 420 -45.20 23.05 -11.30
C MET A 420 -44.72 22.28 -12.53
N ASP A 421 -44.38 23.00 -13.61
CA ASP A 421 -43.73 22.39 -14.77
C ASP A 421 -42.35 21.83 -14.39
N ASN A 422 -42.11 20.56 -14.72
CA ASN A 422 -40.88 19.84 -14.43
C ASN A 422 -40.24 19.21 -15.67
N THR A 423 -40.68 19.60 -16.87
CA THR A 423 -40.18 19.05 -18.14
C THR A 423 -38.66 19.17 -18.25
N HIS A 424 -38.12 20.34 -17.92
CA HIS A 424 -36.67 20.58 -17.95
C HIS A 424 -35.89 19.72 -16.95
N LEU A 425 -36.42 19.50 -15.74
CA LEU A 425 -35.77 18.67 -14.72
C LEU A 425 -35.78 17.19 -15.10
N LYS A 426 -36.86 16.71 -15.73
CA LYS A 426 -36.92 15.33 -16.26
C LYS A 426 -35.93 15.13 -17.40
N GLU A 427 -35.82 16.08 -18.32
CA GLU A 427 -34.81 16.05 -19.38
C GLU A 427 -33.38 16.06 -18.82
N LEU A 428 -33.11 16.90 -17.81
CA LEU A 428 -31.83 16.97 -17.12
C LEU A 428 -31.47 15.61 -16.50
N TYR A 429 -32.38 15.01 -15.73
CA TYR A 429 -32.20 13.70 -15.13
C TYR A 429 -31.86 12.62 -16.18
N HIS A 430 -32.63 12.56 -17.28
CA HIS A 430 -32.38 11.59 -18.34
C HIS A 430 -31.03 11.80 -19.04
N LYS A 431 -30.62 13.05 -19.28
CA LYS A 431 -29.31 13.37 -19.86
C LYS A 431 -28.17 12.96 -18.94
N MET A 432 -28.26 13.32 -17.65
CA MET A 432 -27.25 12.96 -16.66
C MET A 432 -27.10 11.44 -16.57
N ARG A 433 -28.22 10.72 -16.48
CA ARG A 433 -28.22 9.25 -16.40
C ARG A 433 -27.61 8.61 -17.64
N ALA A 434 -28.01 9.05 -18.84
CA ALA A 434 -27.46 8.52 -20.09
C ALA A 434 -25.95 8.80 -20.24
N PHE A 435 -25.50 9.97 -19.79
CA PHE A 435 -24.08 10.31 -19.74
C PHE A 435 -23.32 9.41 -18.76
N ILE A 436 -23.79 9.30 -17.52
CA ILE A 436 -23.16 8.48 -16.46
C ILE A 436 -23.06 7.01 -16.90
N GLU A 437 -24.10 6.44 -17.51
CA GLU A 437 -24.11 5.06 -18.01
C GLU A 437 -23.06 4.80 -19.12
N GLN A 438 -22.68 5.84 -19.88
CA GLN A 438 -21.71 5.73 -20.99
C GLN A 438 -20.36 6.40 -20.67
N LYS A 439 -20.21 6.97 -19.48
CA LYS A 439 -19.04 7.74 -19.06
C LYS A 439 -17.82 6.84 -19.07
N LYS A 440 -16.77 7.26 -19.80
CA LYS A 440 -15.49 6.55 -19.81
C LYS A 440 -14.70 6.86 -18.55
N PRO A 441 -13.81 5.96 -18.11
CA PRO A 441 -12.83 6.23 -17.07
C PRO A 441 -12.14 7.58 -17.25
N ASN A 442 -12.15 8.44 -16.21
CA ASN A 442 -11.54 9.78 -16.19
C ASN A 442 -12.11 10.81 -17.18
N GLN A 443 -13.29 10.55 -17.76
CA GLN A 443 -14.00 11.55 -18.56
C GLN A 443 -14.56 12.65 -17.64
N VAL A 444 -14.32 13.92 -17.99
CA VAL A 444 -14.84 15.09 -17.24
C VAL A 444 -16.36 15.10 -17.31
N ASP A 445 -16.99 15.41 -16.19
CA ASP A 445 -18.44 15.57 -16.09
C ASP A 445 -18.96 16.73 -16.94
N THR A 446 -20.19 16.59 -17.44
CA THR A 446 -20.88 17.66 -18.15
C THR A 446 -21.17 18.81 -17.17
N PRO A 447 -21.22 20.08 -17.59
CA PRO A 447 -21.50 21.22 -16.70
C PRO A 447 -22.77 21.10 -15.85
N GLU A 448 -23.72 20.27 -16.29
CA GLU A 448 -24.96 19.91 -15.63
C GLU A 448 -24.82 18.98 -14.40
N ILE A 449 -23.69 18.26 -14.30
CA ILE A 449 -23.31 17.34 -13.22
C ILE A 449 -22.23 18.02 -12.38
#